data_AF-A0A2X3VIR9-F1
#
_entry.id   AF-A0A2X3VIR9-F1
#
_cell.length_a   1.000
_cell.length_b   1.000
_cell.length_c   1.000
_cell.angle_alpha   90.00
_cell.angle_beta   90.00
_cell.angle_gamma   90.00
#
_symmetry.space_group_name_H-M   'P 1'
#
loop_
_entity.id
_entity.type
_entity.pdbx_description
1 polymer ?
#
loop_
_entity_poly.entity_id
_entity_poly.type
_entity_poly.pdbx_seq_one_letter_code
_entity_poly.pdbx_strand_id
1 'polypeptide(L)'
;MKAIFKGNLFQASRYQGKIRIGSDKKSEGFVEYVDVLGNLHKDHFVRLLDERDLDYLYELSYELKYKGRWFHLFTALNPRAISEDYFEIILSFLDLEEKELAEKLGFERTDKFYYTKRLYRKDIEELKVIELPQGIFSSQGKKERILEGEEIDDYFASITD
;
A
#
# COMPACT_ATOMS: atom_id res chain seq x y z
N MET A 1 -4.98 5.56 -2.38
CA MET A 1 -5.95 4.51 -2.76
C MET A 1 -5.75 4.14 -4.22
N LYS A 2 -6.29 3.00 -4.64
CA LYS A 2 -6.39 2.58 -6.03
C LYS A 2 -7.85 2.52 -6.44
N ALA A 3 -8.15 2.94 -7.66
CA ALA A 3 -9.51 2.88 -8.22
C ALA A 3 -9.48 2.18 -9.59
N ILE A 4 -10.48 1.35 -9.85
CA ILE A 4 -10.76 0.82 -11.18
C ILE A 4 -11.90 1.63 -11.77
N PHE A 5 -11.67 2.19 -12.95
CA PHE A 5 -12.67 2.94 -13.70
C PHE A 5 -12.66 2.52 -15.17
N LYS A 6 -13.80 2.03 -15.65
CA LYS A 6 -13.95 1.45 -16.99
C LYS A 6 -12.89 0.37 -17.26
N GLY A 7 -12.63 -0.48 -16.26
CA GLY A 7 -11.65 -1.56 -16.32
C GLY A 7 -10.18 -1.15 -16.22
N ASN A 8 -9.86 0.14 -16.04
CA ASN A 8 -8.49 0.62 -15.95
C ASN A 8 -8.12 1.02 -14.51
N LEU A 9 -6.88 0.74 -14.10
CA LEU A 9 -6.36 1.07 -12.78
C LEU A 9 -5.83 2.51 -12.72
N PHE A 10 -6.23 3.25 -11.69
CA PHE A 10 -5.79 4.61 -11.44
C PHE A 10 -5.34 4.81 -9.99
N GLN A 11 -4.41 5.76 -9.79
CA GLN A 11 -4.19 6.35 -8.47
C GLN A 11 -5.40 7.19 -8.08
N ALA A 12 -5.86 7.04 -6.84
CA ALA A 12 -7.07 7.68 -6.36
C ALA A 12 -6.88 8.37 -5.00
N SER A 13 -7.59 9.49 -4.84
CA SER A 13 -7.66 10.29 -3.62
C SER A 13 -9.09 10.81 -3.38
N ARG A 14 -9.47 11.05 -2.13
CA ARG A 14 -10.74 11.74 -1.82
C ARG A 14 -10.53 13.25 -1.96
N TYR A 15 -11.42 13.93 -2.67
CA TYR A 15 -11.35 15.37 -2.86
C TYR A 15 -12.76 15.95 -2.96
N GLN A 16 -13.11 16.87 -2.06
CA GLN A 16 -14.41 17.57 -2.04
C GLN A 16 -15.62 16.62 -2.13
N GLY A 17 -15.60 15.52 -1.36
CA GLY A 17 -16.69 14.53 -1.36
C GLY A 17 -16.74 13.59 -2.56
N LYS A 18 -15.81 13.74 -3.52
CA LYS A 18 -15.67 12.88 -4.70
C LYS A 18 -14.37 12.07 -4.66
N ILE A 19 -14.24 11.13 -5.60
CA ILE A 19 -12.99 10.43 -5.88
C ILE A 19 -12.27 11.12 -7.03
N ARG A 20 -11.05 11.59 -6.79
CA ARG A 20 -10.15 12.11 -7.80
C ARG A 20 -9.22 11.01 -8.27
N ILE A 21 -9.31 10.66 -9.55
CA ILE A 21 -8.36 9.77 -10.23
C ILE A 21 -7.39 10.58 -11.09
N GLY A 22 -6.14 10.14 -11.20
CA GLY A 22 -5.08 10.80 -11.98
C GLY A 22 -4.56 9.95 -13.14
N SER A 23 -4.11 10.59 -14.22
CA SER A 23 -3.55 9.98 -15.43
C SER A 23 -2.51 10.91 -16.04
N ASP A 24 -1.41 10.36 -16.55
CA ASP A 24 -0.41 11.12 -17.33
C ASP A 24 -0.75 11.18 -18.83
N LYS A 25 -1.87 10.54 -19.22
CA LYS A 25 -2.40 10.58 -20.58
C LYS A 25 -3.72 11.32 -20.61
N LYS A 26 -3.82 12.30 -21.50
CA LYS A 26 -5.07 13.01 -21.77
C LYS A 26 -6.12 12.04 -22.31
N SER A 27 -7.25 11.99 -21.63
CA SER A 27 -8.38 11.12 -21.96
C SER A 27 -9.70 11.88 -21.79
N GLU A 28 -10.77 11.37 -22.38
CA GLU A 28 -12.09 12.02 -22.30
C GLU A 28 -12.55 12.22 -20.84
N GLY A 29 -12.97 13.45 -20.52
CA GLY A 29 -13.43 13.84 -19.19
C GLY A 29 -12.33 14.06 -18.14
N PHE A 30 -11.06 13.86 -18.50
CA PHE A 30 -9.94 14.30 -17.67
C PHE A 30 -9.56 15.75 -18.02
N VAL A 31 -9.22 16.52 -17.00
CA VAL A 31 -8.78 17.91 -17.11
C VAL A 31 -7.37 18.05 -16.57
N GLU A 32 -6.63 19.07 -17.00
CA GLU A 32 -5.29 19.34 -16.46
C GLU A 32 -5.34 19.57 -14.96
N TYR A 33 -4.37 19.01 -14.24
CA TYR A 33 -4.23 19.15 -12.81
C TYR A 33 -3.79 20.56 -12.45
N VAL A 34 -4.48 21.16 -11.49
CA VAL A 34 -4.06 22.42 -10.87
C VAL A 34 -3.69 22.12 -9.43
N ASP A 35 -2.46 22.44 -9.06
CA ASP A 35 -1.98 22.23 -7.70
C ASP A 35 -2.56 23.25 -6.71
N VAL A 36 -2.23 23.07 -5.43
CA VAL A 36 -2.73 23.92 -4.34
C VAL A 36 -2.25 25.37 -4.43
N LEU A 37 -1.20 25.65 -5.22
CA LEU A 37 -0.67 26.99 -5.46
C LEU A 37 -1.25 27.62 -6.73
N GLY A 38 -2.10 26.89 -7.48
CA GLY A 38 -2.70 27.35 -8.72
C GLY A 38 -1.85 27.09 -9.97
N ASN A 39 -0.76 26.31 -9.88
CA ASN A 39 0.03 25.99 -11.06
C ASN A 39 -0.66 24.89 -11.88
N LEU A 40 -0.72 25.10 -13.18
CA LEU A 40 -1.25 24.16 -14.16
C LEU A 40 -0.19 23.15 -14.57
N HIS A 41 -0.48 21.87 -14.41
CA HIS A 41 0.38 20.76 -14.82
C HIS A 41 -0.17 20.15 -16.11
N LYS A 42 0.49 20.44 -17.24
CA LYS A 42 0.01 20.04 -18.59
C LYS A 42 0.15 18.55 -18.88
N ASP A 43 1.01 17.86 -18.13
CA ASP A 43 1.31 16.45 -18.32
C ASP A 43 0.60 15.56 -17.28
N HIS A 44 -0.15 16.17 -16.36
CA HIS A 44 -0.91 15.46 -15.34
C HIS A 44 -2.39 15.83 -15.45
N PHE A 45 -3.23 14.83 -15.65
CA PHE A 45 -4.66 15.02 -15.81
C PHE A 45 -5.41 14.34 -14.67
N VAL A 46 -6.48 14.97 -14.22
CA VAL A 46 -7.34 14.45 -13.15
C VAL A 46 -8.79 14.41 -13.60
N ARG A 47 -9.55 13.53 -12.95
CA ARG A 47 -11.00 13.46 -13.10
C ARG A 47 -11.65 13.25 -11.74
N LEU A 48 -12.72 13.99 -11.48
CA LEU A 48 -13.55 13.81 -10.29
C LEU A 48 -14.75 12.93 -10.64
N LEU A 49 -14.97 11.90 -9.83
CA LEU A 49 -16.00 10.88 -9.99
C LEU A 49 -16.76 10.69 -8.70
N ASP A 50 -18.03 10.32 -8.80
CA ASP A 50 -18.75 9.78 -7.65
C ASP A 50 -18.32 8.32 -7.45
N GLU A 51 -18.35 7.81 -6.20
CA GLU A 51 -17.90 6.42 -5.93
C GLU A 51 -18.67 5.37 -6.75
N ARG A 52 -19.93 5.68 -7.10
CA ARG A 52 -20.81 4.82 -7.89
C ARG A 52 -20.41 4.70 -9.36
N ASP A 53 -19.57 5.62 -9.86
CA ASP A 53 -19.05 5.58 -11.22
C ASP A 53 -17.84 4.65 -11.35
N LEU A 54 -17.25 4.22 -10.22
CA LEU A 54 -16.11 3.34 -10.19
C LEU A 54 -16.54 1.88 -10.27
N ASP A 55 -15.71 1.05 -10.90
CA ASP A 55 -15.88 -0.40 -10.87
C ASP A 55 -15.43 -0.97 -9.52
N TYR A 56 -14.41 -0.36 -8.92
CA TYR A 56 -13.85 -0.77 -7.63
C TYR A 56 -12.99 0.35 -7.01
N LEU A 57 -12.96 0.44 -5.68
CA LEU A 57 -12.11 1.38 -4.93
C LEU A 57 -11.54 0.65 -3.70
N TYR A 58 -10.22 0.70 -3.53
CA TYR A 58 -9.56 -0.03 -2.46
C TYR A 58 -8.27 0.66 -1.98
N GLU A 59 -7.86 0.29 -0.77
CA GLU A 59 -6.54 0.55 -0.23
C GLU A 59 -5.69 -0.72 -0.29
N LEU A 60 -4.38 -0.55 -0.40
CA LEU A 60 -3.43 -1.66 -0.31
C LEU A 60 -2.88 -1.69 1.11
N SER A 61 -2.94 -2.87 1.72
CA SER A 61 -2.24 -3.21 2.95
C SER A 61 -1.36 -4.42 2.65
N TYR A 62 -0.27 -4.56 3.42
CA TYR A 62 0.71 -5.59 3.20
C TYR A 62 1.01 -6.32 4.50
N GLU A 63 1.06 -7.64 4.41
CA GLU A 63 1.69 -8.47 5.42
C GLU A 63 2.88 -9.18 4.79
N LEU A 64 3.90 -9.48 5.59
CA LEU A 64 5.05 -10.24 5.17
C LEU A 64 5.27 -11.42 6.12
N LYS A 65 5.87 -12.48 5.60
CA LYS A 65 6.26 -13.64 6.40
C LYS A 65 7.75 -13.56 6.72
N TYR A 66 8.06 -13.60 8.01
CA TYR A 66 9.42 -13.57 8.54
C TYR A 66 9.56 -14.66 9.61
N LYS A 67 10.52 -15.57 9.43
CA LYS A 67 10.74 -16.75 10.29
C LYS A 67 9.44 -17.56 10.49
N GLY A 68 8.72 -17.80 9.40
CA GLY A 68 7.49 -18.59 9.38
C GLY A 68 6.25 -17.92 9.98
N ARG A 69 6.28 -16.61 10.29
CA ARG A 69 5.16 -15.87 10.90
C ARG A 69 4.77 -14.65 10.08
N TRP A 70 3.47 -14.39 10.00
CA TRP A 70 2.91 -13.22 9.33
C TRP A 70 2.95 -11.98 10.23
N PHE A 71 3.39 -10.87 9.66
CA PHE A 71 3.43 -9.58 10.31
C PHE A 71 2.91 -8.50 9.37
N HIS A 72 2.19 -7.52 9.90
CA HIS A 72 1.84 -6.33 9.13
C HIS A 72 3.12 -5.54 8.81
N LEU A 73 3.29 -5.17 7.54
CA LEU A 73 4.38 -4.31 7.11
C LEU A 73 4.05 -2.86 7.51
N PHE A 74 4.84 -2.27 8.38
CA PHE A 74 4.62 -0.90 8.85
C PHE A 74 5.06 0.14 7.80
N THR A 75 6.18 -0.12 7.12
CA THR A 75 6.68 0.76 6.06
C THR A 75 5.72 0.79 4.88
N ALA A 76 5.35 1.99 4.41
CA ALA A 76 4.60 2.11 3.17
C ALA A 76 5.42 1.52 2.01
N LEU A 77 4.85 0.54 1.30
CA LEU A 77 5.50 -0.06 0.14
C LEU A 77 5.46 0.92 -1.04
N ASN A 78 6.55 1.66 -1.21
CA ASN A 78 6.70 2.71 -2.22
C ASN A 78 8.08 2.60 -2.89
N PRO A 79 8.32 3.32 -4.01
CA PRO A 79 9.56 3.19 -4.76
C PRO A 79 10.82 3.46 -3.92
N ARG A 80 10.74 4.37 -2.95
CA ARG A 80 11.85 4.71 -2.07
C ARG A 80 12.19 3.57 -1.12
N ALA A 81 11.19 3.00 -0.43
CA ALA A 81 11.40 1.88 0.50
C ALA A 81 11.98 0.65 -0.22
N ILE A 82 11.49 0.37 -1.43
CA ILE A 82 12.00 -0.71 -2.30
C ILE A 82 13.44 -0.43 -2.72
N SER A 83 13.73 0.78 -3.22
CA SER A 83 15.07 1.15 -3.66
C SER A 83 16.11 1.19 -2.52
N GLU A 84 15.69 1.56 -1.30
CA GLU A 84 16.54 1.57 -0.11
C GLU A 84 16.66 0.17 0.54
N ASP A 85 15.93 -0.82 0.01
CA ASP A 85 15.78 -2.17 0.59
C ASP A 85 15.47 -2.11 2.10
N TYR A 86 14.51 -1.27 2.46
CA TYR A 86 14.18 -0.96 3.85
C TYR A 86 12.72 -1.28 4.14
N PHE A 87 12.51 -2.26 5.01
CA PHE A 87 11.20 -2.65 5.51
C PHE A 87 11.22 -2.72 7.03
N GLU A 88 10.10 -2.40 7.67
CA GLU A 88 9.99 -2.41 9.11
C GLU A 88 8.69 -3.06 9.57
N ILE A 89 8.81 -3.92 10.59
CA ILE A 89 7.69 -4.38 11.40
C ILE A 89 7.75 -3.63 12.72
N ILE A 90 6.59 -3.17 13.19
CA ILE A 90 6.42 -2.63 14.54
C ILE A 90 5.39 -3.47 15.27
N LEU A 91 5.78 -3.95 16.44
CA LEU A 91 4.91 -4.62 17.39
C LEU A 91 4.67 -3.71 18.59
N SER A 92 3.46 -3.69 19.11
CA SER A 92 3.05 -2.82 20.21
C SER A 92 2.15 -3.55 21.18
N PHE A 93 2.12 -3.10 22.44
CA PHE A 93 1.21 -3.61 23.48
C PHE A 93 1.31 -5.13 23.72
N LEU A 94 2.49 -5.70 23.52
CA LEU A 94 2.75 -7.13 23.69
C LEU A 94 2.62 -7.57 25.16
N ASP A 95 2.08 -8.76 25.39
CA ASP A 95 2.13 -9.44 26.67
C ASP A 95 3.54 -10.00 26.98
N LEU A 96 3.71 -10.77 28.06
CA LEU A 96 5.03 -11.28 28.46
C LEU A 96 5.56 -12.34 27.47
N GLU A 97 4.71 -13.25 27.01
CA GLU A 97 5.10 -14.34 26.12
C GLU A 97 5.43 -13.80 24.72
N GLU A 98 4.64 -12.84 24.25
CA GLU A 98 4.86 -12.15 22.99
C GLU A 98 6.16 -11.35 22.97
N LYS A 99 6.52 -10.72 24.09
CA LYS A 99 7.82 -10.03 24.24
C LYS A 99 8.99 -11.00 24.12
N GLU A 100 8.95 -12.11 24.85
CA GLU A 100 10.00 -13.13 24.75
C GLU A 100 10.11 -13.69 23.33
N LEU A 101 8.98 -13.86 22.64
CA LEU A 101 8.96 -14.30 21.26
C LEU A 101 9.56 -13.24 20.33
N ALA A 102 9.21 -11.96 20.48
CA ALA A 102 9.78 -10.87 19.70
C ALA A 102 11.31 -10.82 19.83
N GLU A 103 11.82 -10.93 21.06
CA GLU A 103 13.26 -10.99 21.33
C GLU A 103 13.93 -12.22 20.68
N LYS A 104 13.32 -13.41 20.78
CA LYS A 104 13.79 -14.64 20.09
C LYS A 104 13.82 -14.50 18.57
N LEU A 105 12.86 -13.75 18.00
CA LEU A 105 12.82 -13.43 16.58
C LEU A 105 13.82 -12.35 16.17
N GLY A 106 14.45 -11.69 17.15
CA GLY A 106 15.46 -10.67 16.97
C GLY A 106 14.88 -9.29 16.69
N PHE A 107 13.69 -8.99 17.23
CA PHE A 107 13.17 -7.63 17.30
C PHE A 107 13.94 -6.85 18.37
N GLU A 108 14.16 -5.57 18.10
CA GLU A 108 14.79 -4.64 19.03
C GLU A 108 13.72 -3.89 19.82
N ARG A 109 13.88 -3.82 21.14
CA ARG A 109 13.02 -3.00 21.98
C ARG A 109 13.41 -1.53 21.82
N THR A 110 12.61 -0.75 21.11
CA THR A 110 12.88 0.68 20.89
C THR A 110 12.37 1.55 22.04
N ASP A 111 11.28 1.15 22.70
CA ASP A 111 10.84 1.78 23.96
C ASP A 111 10.05 0.82 24.87
N LYS A 112 9.29 1.37 25.84
CA LYS A 112 8.52 0.55 26.79
C LYS A 112 7.40 -0.26 26.14
N PHE A 113 6.84 0.22 25.04
CA PHE A 113 5.65 -0.31 24.37
C PHE A 113 5.94 -0.94 23.01
N TYR A 114 7.02 -0.54 22.34
CA TYR A 114 7.31 -0.93 20.97
C TYR A 114 8.54 -1.84 20.84
N TYR A 115 8.40 -2.81 19.94
CA TYR A 115 9.47 -3.64 19.42
C TYR A 115 9.51 -3.48 17.91
N THR A 116 10.68 -3.20 17.34
CA THR A 116 10.82 -3.00 15.90
C THR A 116 11.74 -4.04 15.30
N LYS A 117 11.48 -4.37 14.04
CA LYS A 117 12.37 -5.21 13.25
C LYS A 117 12.56 -4.57 11.90
N ARG A 118 13.79 -4.11 11.65
CA ARG A 118 14.24 -3.80 10.30
C ARG A 118 14.47 -5.10 9.54
N LEU A 119 13.97 -5.15 8.33
CA LEU A 119 14.07 -6.24 7.38
C LEU A 119 14.56 -5.70 6.03
N TYR A 120 15.18 -6.61 5.29
CA TYR A 120 15.59 -6.44 3.91
C TYR A 120 14.81 -7.45 3.06
N ARG A 121 14.78 -7.27 1.73
CA ARG A 121 14.10 -8.18 0.80
C ARG A 121 14.47 -9.64 1.02
N LYS A 122 15.75 -9.91 1.30
CA LYS A 122 16.27 -11.27 1.59
C LYS A 122 15.68 -11.93 2.84
N ASP A 123 15.13 -11.14 3.76
CA ASP A 123 14.53 -11.65 5.01
C ASP A 123 13.03 -11.95 4.86
N ILE A 124 12.41 -11.51 3.75
CA ILE A 124 11.00 -11.71 3.46
C ILE A 124 10.81 -13.04 2.74
N GLU A 125 10.11 -13.96 3.39
CA GLU A 125 9.79 -15.29 2.85
C GLU A 125 8.62 -15.20 1.85
N GLU A 126 7.55 -14.53 2.25
CA GLU A 126 6.31 -14.38 1.48
C GLU A 126 5.77 -12.96 1.68
N LEU A 127 5.15 -12.38 0.66
CA LEU A 127 4.44 -11.10 0.73
C LEU A 127 2.96 -11.32 0.45
N LYS A 128 2.10 -10.92 1.38
CA LYS A 128 0.65 -10.91 1.20
C LYS A 128 0.20 -9.50 0.85
N VAL A 129 -0.30 -9.33 -0.37
CA VAL A 129 -0.92 -8.12 -0.87
C VAL A 129 -2.42 -8.19 -0.56
N ILE A 130 -2.91 -7.22 0.20
CA ILE A 130 -4.30 -7.18 0.67
C ILE A 130 -4.98 -5.95 0.06
N GLU A 131 -6.00 -6.18 -0.75
CA GLU A 131 -6.91 -5.13 -1.20
C GLU A 131 -8.02 -4.97 -0.17
N LEU A 132 -8.10 -3.79 0.45
CA LEU A 132 -9.12 -3.39 1.41
C LEU A 132 -10.16 -2.50 0.72
N PRO A 133 -11.32 -3.04 0.28
CA PRO A 133 -12.34 -2.26 -0.38
C PRO A 133 -12.85 -1.10 0.48
N GLN A 134 -13.09 0.03 -0.16
CA GLN A 134 -13.47 1.29 0.50
C GLN A 134 -14.89 1.73 0.15
N GLY A 135 -15.50 2.52 1.01
CA GLY A 135 -16.78 3.18 0.74
C GLY A 135 -17.89 2.18 0.42
N ILE A 136 -18.59 2.38 -0.69
CA ILE A 136 -19.67 1.47 -1.12
C ILE A 136 -19.19 0.03 -1.43
N PHE A 137 -17.88 -0.17 -1.59
CA PHE A 137 -17.29 -1.48 -1.89
C PHE A 137 -16.92 -2.28 -0.65
N SER A 138 -16.92 -1.67 0.55
CA SER A 138 -16.44 -2.29 1.80
C SER A 138 -17.15 -3.59 2.18
N SER A 139 -18.37 -3.83 1.70
CA SER A 139 -19.10 -5.09 1.92
C SER A 139 -18.64 -6.26 1.03
N GLN A 140 -17.78 -6.03 0.03
CA GLN A 140 -17.31 -7.06 -0.90
C GLN A 140 -16.24 -8.00 -0.31
N GLY A 141 -15.75 -7.70 0.89
CA GLY A 141 -14.66 -8.45 1.53
C GLY A 141 -13.29 -8.10 0.95
N LYS A 142 -12.24 -8.33 1.75
CA LYS A 142 -10.86 -8.11 1.30
C LYS A 142 -10.44 -9.18 0.29
N LYS A 143 -9.61 -8.79 -0.67
CA LYS A 143 -8.95 -9.72 -1.60
C LYS A 143 -7.50 -9.85 -1.18
N GLU A 144 -7.00 -11.07 -1.17
CA GLU A 144 -5.64 -11.38 -0.73
C GLU A 144 -4.92 -12.18 -1.80
N ARG A 145 -3.65 -11.85 -2.02
CA ARG A 145 -2.74 -12.62 -2.86
C ARG A 145 -1.42 -12.78 -2.12
N ILE A 146 -0.93 -14.00 -2.04
CA ILE A 146 0.40 -14.32 -1.50
C ILE A 146 1.35 -14.42 -2.68
N LEU A 147 2.53 -13.82 -2.54
CA LEU A 147 3.64 -13.81 -3.48
C LEU A 147 4.87 -14.42 -2.81
N GLU A 148 5.62 -15.20 -3.57
CA GLU A 148 6.81 -15.89 -3.07
C GLU A 148 7.97 -15.76 -4.07
N GLY A 149 9.21 -15.74 -3.57
CA GLY A 149 10.39 -15.73 -4.43
C GLY A 149 10.37 -14.57 -5.44
N GLU A 150 10.60 -14.89 -6.72
CA GLU A 150 10.67 -13.93 -7.82
C GLU A 150 9.38 -13.12 -8.01
N GLU A 151 8.21 -13.65 -7.63
CA GLU A 151 6.94 -12.90 -7.75
C GLU A 151 6.91 -11.65 -6.86
N ILE A 152 7.65 -11.66 -5.74
CA ILE A 152 7.81 -10.48 -4.89
C ILE A 152 8.65 -9.43 -5.62
N ASP A 153 9.70 -9.86 -6.30
CA ASP A 153 10.63 -8.98 -7.01
C ASP A 153 9.94 -8.33 -8.23
N ASP A 154 9.18 -9.12 -8.98
CA ASP A 154 8.33 -8.63 -10.08
C ASP A 154 7.29 -7.61 -9.57
N TYR A 155 6.67 -7.90 -8.42
CA TYR A 155 5.72 -6.98 -7.82
C TYR A 155 6.38 -5.67 -7.37
N PHE A 156 7.57 -5.74 -6.77
CA PHE A 156 8.33 -4.56 -6.39
C PHE A 156 8.74 -3.72 -7.61
N ALA A 157 9.18 -4.37 -8.69
CA ALA A 157 9.48 -3.69 -9.96
C ALA A 157 8.25 -2.95 -10.51
N SER A 158 7.06 -3.56 -10.45
CA SER A 158 5.81 -2.94 -10.91
C SER A 158 5.38 -1.69 -10.11
N ILE A 159 5.98 -1.44 -8.95
CA ILE A 159 5.73 -0.24 -8.12
C ILE A 159 6.72 0.87 -8.48
N THR A 160 7.93 0.52 -8.91
CA THR A 160 9.00 1.46 -9.24
C THR A 160 8.93 2.00 -10.67
N ASP A 161 8.25 1.28 -11.57
CA ASP A 161 7.95 1.69 -12.95
C ASP A 161 6.84 2.75 -13.04
#